data_AF-K6WE03-F1
#
_entry.id   AF-K6WE03-F1
#
_cell.length_a   1.000
_cell.length_b   1.000
_cell.length_c   1.000
_cell.angle_alpha   90.00
_cell.angle_beta   90.00
_cell.angle_gamma   90.00
#
_symmetry.space_group_name_H-M   'P 1'
#
loop_
_entity.id
_entity.type
_entity.pdbx_description
1 polymer ?
#
loop_
_entity_poly.entity_id
_entity_poly.type
_entity_poly.pdbx_seq_one_letter_code
_entity_poly.pdbx_strand_id
1 'polypeptide(L)'
;MNPTAPIHPMRPIHPPGIEGLRILRVAHPGTWAAAGLPAGTPFGAAHTRSQTGPLRTPNRWPATTNLIPAGAGTIPGVGIPPVLVSGRLAAKRVVGAVESGPGRRRIGR
;
A
#
# COMPACT_ATOMS: atom_id res chain seq x y z
N MET A 1 12.05 24.64 0.59
CA MET A 1 11.76 24.31 2.00
C MET A 1 12.97 24.74 2.80
N ASN A 2 12.84 25.68 3.73
CA ASN A 2 13.98 26.24 4.47
C ASN A 2 14.30 25.35 5.69
N PRO A 3 15.46 24.66 5.75
CA PRO A 3 15.79 23.75 6.84
C PRO A 3 16.17 24.43 8.16
N THR A 4 16.22 25.77 8.23
CA THR A 4 16.68 26.52 9.42
C THR A 4 15.59 27.23 10.21
N ALA A 5 14.30 27.00 9.92
CA ALA A 5 13.24 27.57 10.73
C ALA A 5 13.25 26.95 12.15
N PRO A 6 13.28 27.77 13.23
CA PRO A 6 13.28 27.25 14.59
C PRO A 6 11.99 26.47 14.87
N ILE A 7 12.14 25.23 15.31
CA ILE A 7 11.05 24.39 15.81
C ILE A 7 10.64 24.94 17.18
N HIS A 8 9.56 25.72 17.23
CA HIS A 8 8.97 26.13 18.51
C HIS A 8 8.50 24.89 19.28
N PRO A 9 8.81 24.78 20.58
CA PRO A 9 8.30 23.67 21.39
C PRO A 9 6.77 23.75 21.39
N MET A 10 6.13 22.72 20.84
CA MET A 10 4.68 22.61 20.76
C MET A 10 4.16 22.41 22.19
N ARG A 11 3.45 23.40 22.73
CA ARG A 11 2.75 23.24 24.00
C ARG A 11 1.74 22.10 23.85
N PRO A 12 1.66 21.15 24.80
CA PRO A 12 0.63 20.13 24.75
C PRO A 12 -0.73 20.81 24.85
N ILE A 13 -1.54 20.68 23.80
CA ILE A 13 -2.94 21.07 23.82
C ILE A 13 -3.67 19.92 24.51
N HIS A 14 -4.23 20.17 25.70
CA HIS A 14 -5.11 19.24 26.38
C HIS A 14 -6.56 19.68 26.12
N PRO A 15 -7.30 19.00 25.23
CA PRO A 15 -8.74 19.17 25.13
C PRO A 15 -9.40 18.93 26.50
N PRO A 16 -10.42 19.71 26.88
CA PRO A 16 -11.15 19.46 28.12
C PRO A 16 -11.81 18.06 28.09
N GLY A 17 -11.74 17.33 29.19
CA GLY A 17 -12.39 16.03 29.37
C GLY A 17 -11.53 14.81 29.02
N ILE A 18 -10.23 14.98 28.75
CA ILE A 18 -9.29 13.86 28.53
C ILE A 18 -8.11 13.82 29.51
N GLU A 19 -8.12 14.65 30.55
CA GLU A 19 -7.01 14.87 31.48
C GLU A 19 -6.63 13.62 32.28
N GLY A 20 -7.59 12.72 32.53
CA GLY A 20 -7.37 11.44 33.21
C GLY A 20 -7.10 10.25 32.30
N LEU A 21 -7.08 10.44 30.97
CA LEU A 21 -6.87 9.34 30.04
C LEU A 21 -5.41 8.90 29.99
N ARG A 22 -5.18 7.59 30.04
CA ARG A 22 -3.85 7.01 29.86
C ARG A 22 -3.53 6.90 28.37
N ILE A 23 -2.43 7.52 27.94
CA ILE A 23 -1.89 7.30 26.59
C ILE A 23 -1.38 5.86 26.51
N LEU A 24 -2.01 5.05 25.64
CA LEU A 24 -1.58 3.67 25.40
C LEU A 24 -0.49 3.56 24.35
N ARG A 25 -0.59 4.37 23.28
CA ARG A 25 0.34 4.36 22.17
C ARG A 25 0.30 5.68 21.43
N VAL A 26 1.48 6.17 21.04
CA VAL A 26 1.62 7.25 20.06
C VAL A 26 2.12 6.64 18.76
N ALA A 27 1.43 6.92 17.67
CA ALA A 27 1.85 6.53 16.33
C ALA A 27 2.23 7.79 15.54
N HIS A 28 3.45 7.80 15.03
CA HIS A 28 4.02 8.89 14.23
C HIS A 28 4.98 8.31 13.18
N PRO A 29 5.44 9.11 12.19
CA PRO A 29 6.31 8.62 11.11
C PRO A 29 7.52 7.81 11.56
N GLY A 30 8.20 8.24 12.64
CA GLY A 30 9.30 7.49 13.24
C GLY A 30 8.90 6.10 13.74
N THR A 31 7.78 5.96 14.45
CA THR A 31 7.29 4.64 14.90
C THR A 31 6.85 3.75 13.75
N TRP A 32 6.33 4.33 12.66
CA TRP A 32 5.97 3.57 11.47
C TRP A 32 7.21 3.07 10.73
N ALA A 33 8.22 3.92 10.56
CA ALA A 33 9.50 3.53 9.98
C ALA A 33 10.18 2.43 10.81
N ALA A 34 10.19 2.56 12.13
CA ALA A 34 10.70 1.52 13.04
C ALA A 34 9.91 0.20 12.95
N ALA A 35 8.62 0.25 12.59
CA ALA A 35 7.79 -0.91 12.32
C ALA A 35 7.94 -1.47 10.89
N GLY A 36 8.90 -0.96 10.10
CA GLY A 36 9.16 -1.43 8.73
C GLY A 36 8.24 -0.84 7.66
N LEU A 37 7.43 0.18 8.00
CA LEU A 37 6.61 0.87 7.00
C LEU A 37 7.50 1.82 6.16
N PRO A 38 7.59 1.63 4.84
CA PRO A 38 8.45 2.44 3.98
C PRO A 38 8.16 3.94 4.13
N ALA A 39 9.21 4.76 4.14
CA ALA A 39 9.14 6.22 4.30
C ALA A 39 8.36 6.69 5.54
N GLY A 40 8.13 5.81 6.53
CA GLY A 40 7.38 6.16 7.74
C GLY A 40 5.94 6.58 7.44
N THR A 41 5.24 5.85 6.57
CA THR A 41 3.83 6.10 6.25
C THR A 41 3.00 4.81 6.29
N PRO A 42 1.80 4.82 6.91
CA PRO A 42 0.91 3.67 6.90
C PRO A 42 0.12 3.55 5.58
N PHE A 43 0.26 4.53 4.68
CA PHE A 43 -0.54 4.63 3.46
C PHE A 43 0.23 4.35 2.15
N GLY A 44 1.51 3.98 2.25
CA GLY A 44 2.35 3.72 1.09
C GLY A 44 2.58 4.96 0.23
N ALA A 45 2.72 4.77 -1.09
CA ALA A 45 2.96 5.89 -2.02
C ALA A 45 1.82 6.93 -1.97
N ALA A 46 2.16 8.19 -2.24
CA ALA A 46 1.21 9.30 -2.18
C ALA A 46 0.13 9.23 -3.28
N HIS A 47 -0.89 10.08 -3.18
CA HIS A 47 -1.95 10.23 -4.17
C HIS A 47 -1.65 11.35 -5.16
N THR A 48 -0.39 11.49 -5.56
CA THR A 48 -0.05 12.37 -6.68
C THR A 48 -0.59 11.77 -7.98
N ARG A 49 -0.78 12.60 -9.01
CA ARG A 49 -1.31 12.13 -10.30
C ARG A 49 -0.55 10.91 -10.83
N SER A 50 0.78 10.89 -10.69
CA SER A 50 1.66 9.80 -11.13
C SER A 50 1.75 8.60 -10.18
N GLN A 51 1.18 8.70 -8.97
CA GLN A 51 1.26 7.66 -7.93
C GLN A 51 -0.12 7.14 -7.53
N THR A 52 -1.13 7.27 -8.39
CA THR A 52 -2.49 6.78 -8.12
C THR A 52 -3.09 6.02 -9.31
N GLY A 53 -4.11 5.20 -9.03
CA GLY A 53 -4.95 4.55 -10.03
C GLY A 53 -4.14 3.74 -11.05
N PRO A 54 -4.34 3.96 -12.38
CA PRO A 54 -3.63 3.20 -13.43
C PRO A 54 -2.11 3.35 -13.43
N LEU A 55 -1.57 4.37 -12.76
CA LEU A 55 -0.13 4.65 -12.70
C LEU A 55 0.54 4.00 -11.49
N ARG A 56 -0.21 3.23 -10.68
CA ARG A 56 0.38 2.32 -9.69
C ARG A 56 1.10 1.17 -10.38
N THR A 57 1.97 0.50 -9.62
CA THR A 57 2.59 -0.77 -10.03
C THR A 57 1.51 -1.72 -10.57
N PRO A 58 1.65 -2.30 -11.77
CA PRO A 58 0.65 -3.22 -12.32
C PRO A 58 0.63 -4.59 -11.63
N ASN A 59 -0.52 -5.28 -11.66
CA ASN A 59 -0.65 -6.69 -11.23
C ASN A 59 -0.02 -7.69 -12.23
N ARG A 60 0.91 -7.27 -13.09
CA ARG A 60 1.73 -8.13 -13.95
C ARG A 60 3.15 -7.63 -13.86
N TRP A 61 4.05 -8.49 -13.39
CA TRP A 61 5.44 -8.10 -13.29
C TRP A 61 6.12 -8.15 -14.67
N PRO A 62 6.82 -7.09 -15.11
CA PRO A 62 7.40 -7.06 -16.45
C PRO A 62 8.44 -8.17 -16.69
N ALA A 63 9.18 -8.56 -15.65
CA ALA A 63 10.30 -9.50 -15.79
C ALA A 63 9.89 -10.98 -15.78
N THR A 64 8.65 -11.32 -15.39
CA THR A 64 8.20 -12.72 -15.37
C THR A 64 6.68 -12.86 -15.37
N THR A 65 6.19 -13.92 -16.01
CA THR A 65 4.76 -14.25 -16.12
C THR A 65 4.18 -14.91 -14.87
N ASN A 66 5.03 -15.41 -13.96
CA ASN A 66 4.62 -16.12 -12.74
C ASN A 66 4.60 -15.25 -11.47
N LEU A 67 4.79 -13.93 -11.60
CA LEU A 67 4.73 -12.98 -10.49
C LEU A 67 3.58 -11.98 -10.69
N ILE A 68 2.61 -12.04 -9.79
CA ILE A 68 1.39 -11.24 -9.80
C ILE A 68 1.28 -10.46 -8.48
N PRO A 69 1.73 -9.19 -8.42
CA PRO A 69 1.58 -8.35 -7.23
C PRO A 69 0.11 -8.14 -6.85
N ALA A 70 -0.16 -7.98 -5.56
CA ALA A 70 -1.50 -7.69 -5.02
C ALA A 70 -1.39 -6.75 -3.80
N GLY A 71 -2.44 -5.97 -3.53
CA GLY A 71 -2.56 -5.13 -2.33
C GLY A 71 -2.30 -3.64 -2.56
N ALA A 72 -1.95 -2.91 -1.50
CA ALA A 72 -1.99 -1.44 -1.47
C ALA A 72 -0.93 -0.74 -2.34
N GLY A 73 0.15 -1.46 -2.69
CA GLY A 73 1.25 -0.94 -3.52
C GLY A 73 0.98 -1.02 -5.03
N THR A 74 -0.04 -1.77 -5.44
CA THR A 74 -0.35 -2.04 -6.86
C THR A 74 -1.71 -1.45 -7.22
N ILE A 75 -2.07 -1.48 -8.49
CA ILE A 75 -3.40 -1.08 -8.98
C ILE A 75 -4.48 -1.79 -8.13
N PRO A 76 -5.49 -1.06 -7.60
CA PRO A 76 -5.79 0.36 -7.83
C PRO A 76 -5.11 1.35 -6.85
N GLY A 77 -4.58 0.88 -5.71
CA GLY A 77 -3.92 1.71 -4.71
C GLY A 77 -4.24 1.29 -3.28
N VAL A 78 -4.00 2.21 -2.33
CA VAL A 78 -4.18 2.00 -0.90
C VAL A 78 -5.66 2.13 -0.47
N GLY A 79 -6.03 1.44 0.62
CA GLY A 79 -7.38 1.46 1.21
C GLY A 79 -8.06 0.09 1.14
N ILE A 80 -9.02 -0.17 2.05
CA ILE A 80 -9.69 -1.48 2.14
C ILE A 80 -10.37 -1.87 0.82
N PRO A 81 -11.25 -1.05 0.20
CA PRO A 81 -11.88 -1.43 -1.06
C PRO A 81 -10.86 -1.64 -2.20
N PRO A 82 -9.88 -0.73 -2.44
CA PRO A 82 -8.86 -0.95 -3.46
C PRO A 82 -8.03 -2.22 -3.27
N VAL A 83 -7.62 -2.54 -2.05
CA VAL A 83 -6.84 -3.75 -1.74
C VAL A 83 -7.62 -5.03 -2.08
N LEU A 84 -8.92 -5.08 -1.74
CA LEU A 84 -9.77 -6.22 -2.07
C LEU A 84 -9.94 -6.40 -3.59
N VAL A 85 -10.14 -5.30 -4.32
CA VAL A 85 -10.20 -5.32 -5.79
C VAL A 85 -8.88 -5.81 -6.38
N SER A 86 -7.75 -5.31 -5.88
CA SER A 86 -6.43 -5.74 -6.32
C SER A 86 -6.20 -7.24 -6.12
N GLY A 87 -6.56 -7.77 -4.95
CA GLY A 87 -6.49 -9.20 -4.64
C GLY A 87 -7.34 -10.06 -5.58
N ARG A 88 -8.58 -9.66 -5.84
CA ARG A 88 -9.47 -10.34 -6.81
C ARG A 88 -8.85 -10.36 -8.22
N LEU A 89 -8.28 -9.23 -8.65
CA LEU A 89 -7.64 -9.10 -9.96
C LEU A 89 -6.36 -9.95 -10.07
N ALA A 90 -5.58 -10.08 -9.00
CA ALA A 90 -4.43 -10.96 -8.93
C ALA A 90 -4.85 -12.44 -9.01
N ALA A 91 -5.83 -12.85 -8.19
CA ALA A 91 -6.34 -14.22 -8.15
C ALA A 91 -6.86 -14.67 -9.53
N LYS A 92 -7.64 -13.83 -10.22
CA LYS A 92 -8.11 -14.12 -11.59
C LYS A 92 -6.96 -14.38 -12.57
N ARG A 93 -5.85 -13.66 -12.44
CA ARG A 93 -4.68 -13.84 -13.30
C ARG A 93 -3.94 -15.13 -12.99
N VAL A 94 -3.79 -15.48 -11.71
CA VAL A 94 -3.20 -16.77 -11.31
C VAL A 94 -4.00 -17.93 -11.90
N VAL A 95 -5.32 -17.92 -11.73
CA VAL A 95 -6.19 -18.98 -12.29
C VAL A 95 -6.11 -19.02 -13.81
N GLY A 96 -6.25 -17.88 -14.51
CA GLY A 96 -6.16 -17.86 -15.97
C GLY A 96 -4.77 -18.24 -16.52
N ALA A 97 -3.69 -17.98 -15.78
CA ALA A 97 -2.35 -18.42 -16.14
C ALA A 97 -2.18 -19.93 -15.98
N VAL A 98 -2.75 -20.53 -14.93
CA VAL A 98 -2.78 -21.99 -14.73
C VAL A 98 -3.54 -22.68 -15.87
N GLU A 99 -4.65 -22.10 -16.34
CA GLU A 99 -5.41 -22.66 -17.47
C GLU A 99 -4.65 -22.58 -18.80
N SER A 100 -3.78 -21.58 -18.97
CA SER A 100 -3.02 -21.32 -20.20
C SER A 100 -1.63 -21.97 -20.24
N GLY A 101 -1.26 -22.73 -19.21
CA GLY A 101 0.09 -23.30 -19.07
C GLY A 101 0.47 -24.31 -20.18
N PRO A 102 1.77 -24.55 -20.41
CA PRO A 102 2.29 -25.31 -21.56
C PRO A 102 1.81 -26.78 -21.67
N GLY A 103 1.14 -27.31 -20.64
CA GLY A 103 0.56 -28.66 -20.62
C GLY A 103 -0.88 -28.79 -21.13
N ARG A 104 -1.56 -27.68 -21.47
CA ARG A 104 -2.97 -27.70 -21.93
C ARG A 104 -3.14 -27.17 -23.35
N ARG A 105 -2.17 -27.44 -24.25
CA ARG A 105 -2.52 -27.47 -25.68
C ARG A 105 -3.50 -28.62 -25.86
N ARG A 106 -4.73 -28.26 -26.20
CA ARG A 106 -5.83 -29.14 -26.60
C ARG A 106 -5.30 -30.34 -27.40
N ILE A 107 -5.24 -31.50 -26.77
CA ILE A 107 -5.21 -32.77 -27.49
C ILE A 107 -6.61 -32.87 -28.10
N GLY A 108 -6.71 -32.69 -29.41
CA GLY A 108 -7.95 -32.89 -30.17
C GLY A 108 -8.64 -31.60 -30.64
N ARG A 109 -8.32 -31.21 -31.87
CA ARG A 109 -9.29 -31.20 -32.98
C ARG A 109 -8.55 -31.20 -34.30
#